data_AF-A0A542ZIC4-F1
#
_entry.id   AF-A0A542ZIC4-F1
#
_cell.length_a   1.000
_cell.length_b   1.000
_cell.length_c   1.000
_cell.angle_alpha   90.00
_cell.angle_beta   90.00
_cell.angle_gamma   90.00
#
_symmetry.space_group_name_H-M   'P 1'
#
loop_
_entity.id
_entity.type
_entity.pdbx_description
1 polymer ?
#
loop_
_entity_poly.entity_id
_entity_poly.type
_entity_poly.pdbx_seq_one_letter_code
_entity_poly.pdbx_strand_id
1 'polypeptide(L)'
;MEQVDELTPETGGRWAVETRSSVHVWDLDARTYTRLPRTPEAAMAIDATPQPITGVAAWPRVGGASLVLFDEPGDPDLEHWHKSGTILAITRLPAADPADPSAAGALPLVNVHDPSECAGRGCVIHHPSQHHMRTWPLNWRADLGPGAMERICPHGIGHPDPDDLAWQVSQGRTHAGVHGCDGCCAPPT
;
A
#
# COMPACT_ATOMS: atom_id res chain seq x y z
N MET A 1 15.28 -17.28 0.19
CA MET A 1 15.00 -16.23 1.19
C MET A 1 16.35 -15.76 1.70
N GLU A 2 16.68 -14.50 1.43
CA GLU A 2 17.99 -13.92 1.77
C GLU A 2 17.91 -13.27 3.16
N GLN A 3 18.91 -13.51 3.99
CA GLN A 3 19.06 -12.91 5.31
C GLN A 3 20.44 -12.27 5.41
N VAL A 4 20.51 -11.17 6.15
CA VAL A 4 21.75 -10.43 6.40
C VAL A 4 21.83 -10.05 7.88
N ASP A 5 23.05 -9.80 8.37
CA ASP A 5 23.24 -9.38 9.75
C ASP A 5 23.14 -7.86 9.93
N GLU A 6 23.22 -7.10 8.83
CA GLU A 6 23.21 -5.64 8.81
C GLU A 6 22.70 -5.09 7.47
N LEU A 7 22.02 -3.95 7.51
CA LEU A 7 21.80 -3.08 6.34
C LEU A 7 22.79 -1.92 6.38
N THR A 8 23.26 -1.47 5.23
CA THR A 8 24.21 -0.34 5.11
C THR A 8 23.70 0.70 4.10
N PRO A 9 24.32 1.89 4.00
CA PRO A 9 23.98 2.88 2.98
C PRO A 9 24.01 2.35 1.54
N GLU A 10 24.79 1.31 1.26
CA GLU A 10 24.93 0.69 -0.06
C GLU A 10 23.91 -0.44 -0.29
N THR A 11 23.17 -0.84 0.74
CA THR A 11 22.18 -1.90 0.61
C THR A 11 20.96 -1.36 -0.14
N GLY A 12 20.57 -2.04 -1.23
CA GLY A 12 19.31 -1.80 -1.94
C GLY A 12 18.24 -2.81 -1.57
N GLY A 13 17.05 -2.67 -2.14
CA GLY A 13 15.93 -3.59 -1.95
C GLY A 13 15.08 -3.31 -0.72
N ARG A 14 14.10 -4.19 -0.52
CA ARG A 14 13.12 -4.13 0.55
C ARG A 14 13.41 -5.20 1.60
N TRP A 15 13.39 -4.82 2.87
CA TRP A 15 13.84 -5.66 3.98
C TRP A 15 12.85 -5.60 5.15
N ALA A 16 12.54 -6.76 5.71
CA ALA A 16 11.87 -6.90 6.99
C ALA A 16 12.93 -6.96 8.10
N VAL A 17 12.94 -5.94 8.96
CA VAL A 17 13.75 -5.89 10.18
C VAL A 17 12.83 -6.24 11.34
N GLU A 18 13.01 -7.41 11.93
CA GLU A 18 12.13 -7.94 12.95
C GLU A 18 12.63 -7.62 14.35
N THR A 19 11.74 -7.11 15.20
CA THR A 19 11.94 -7.02 16.64
C THR A 19 10.87 -7.84 17.36
N ARG A 20 10.99 -7.92 18.69
CA ARG A 20 10.02 -8.64 19.53
C ARG A 20 8.60 -8.08 19.40
N SER A 21 8.45 -6.76 19.28
CA SER A 21 7.15 -6.07 19.32
C SER A 21 6.70 -5.52 17.97
N SER A 22 7.57 -5.47 16.96
CA SER A 22 7.23 -4.87 15.65
C SER A 22 8.04 -5.51 14.52
N VAL A 23 7.49 -5.43 13.31
CA VAL A 23 8.25 -5.61 12.07
C VAL A 23 8.45 -4.22 11.48
N HIS A 24 9.68 -3.92 11.06
CA HIS A 24 10.03 -2.65 10.42
C HIS A 24 10.38 -2.94 8.98
N VAL A 25 9.61 -2.41 8.04
CA VAL A 25 9.89 -2.53 6.62
C VAL A 25 10.76 -1.37 6.19
N TRP A 26 11.96 -1.68 5.73
CA TRP A 26 12.90 -0.75 5.12
C TRP A 26 12.88 -0.99 3.62
N ASP A 27 12.27 -0.09 2.87
CA ASP A 27 12.35 -0.09 1.41
C ASP A 27 13.44 0.89 0.99
N LEU A 28 14.64 0.37 0.75
CA LEU A 28 15.82 1.18 0.45
C LEU A 28 15.84 1.63 -1.02
N ASP A 29 15.11 0.93 -1.90
CA ASP A 29 14.91 1.35 -3.29
C ASP A 29 13.95 2.55 -3.36
N ALA A 30 12.86 2.52 -2.58
CA ALA A 30 11.91 3.64 -2.48
C ALA A 30 12.31 4.72 -1.46
N ARG A 31 13.34 4.45 -0.64
CA ARG A 31 13.76 5.24 0.54
C ARG A 31 12.61 5.52 1.51
N THR A 32 11.87 4.47 1.88
CA THR A 32 10.78 4.56 2.87
C THR A 32 10.96 3.59 4.04
N TYR A 33 10.38 3.98 5.17
CA TYR A 33 10.33 3.22 6.41
C TYR A 33 8.87 3.02 6.85
N THR A 34 8.48 1.79 7.16
CA THR A 34 7.14 1.48 7.70
C THR A 34 7.26 0.66 8.97
N ARG A 35 6.54 1.02 10.02
CA ARG A 35 6.43 0.21 11.24
C ARG A 35 5.12 -0.57 11.27
N LEU A 36 5.22 -1.86 11.56
CA LEU A 36 4.09 -2.78 11.73
C LEU A 36 4.13 -3.34 13.16
N PRO A 37 3.36 -2.77 14.11
CA PRO A 37 3.28 -3.30 15.47
C PRO A 37 2.65 -4.70 15.46
N ARG A 38 3.13 -5.58 16.33
CA ARG A 38 2.59 -6.96 16.42
C ARG A 38 1.27 -7.05 17.18
N THR A 39 0.87 -6.00 17.90
CA THR A 39 -0.42 -5.96 18.60
C THR A 39 -1.12 -4.62 18.34
N PRO A 40 -2.47 -4.59 18.31
CA PRO A 40 -3.23 -3.36 18.10
C PRO A 40 -3.01 -2.30 19.18
N GLU A 41 -2.77 -2.72 20.43
CA GLU A 41 -2.59 -1.81 21.57
C GLU A 41 -1.29 -1.00 21.48
N ALA A 42 -0.32 -1.48 20.69
CA ALA A 42 0.95 -0.83 20.44
C ALA A 42 0.95 0.05 19.18
N ALA A 43 -0.20 0.15 18.50
CA ALA A 43 -0.35 0.90 17.26
C ALA A 43 -0.42 2.41 17.49
N MET A 44 0.30 3.15 16.64
CA MET A 44 0.34 4.59 16.59
C MET A 44 -0.26 5.07 15.27
N ALA A 45 -0.69 6.33 15.19
CA ALA A 45 -1.31 6.90 13.99
C ALA A 45 -0.42 6.81 12.72
N ILE A 46 0.90 6.78 12.90
CA ILE A 46 1.88 6.70 11.81
C ILE A 46 2.25 5.26 11.40
N ASP A 47 1.79 4.24 12.15
CA ASP A 47 2.09 2.85 11.83
C ASP A 47 1.36 2.41 10.55
N ALA A 48 1.89 1.37 9.90
CA ALA A 48 1.41 0.83 8.62
C ALA A 48 1.39 1.81 7.43
N THR A 49 1.92 3.03 7.60
CA THR A 49 2.09 4.02 6.55
C THR A 49 3.58 4.22 6.24
N PRO A 50 4.02 4.14 4.97
CA PRO A 50 5.40 4.42 4.63
C PRO A 50 5.76 5.88 4.88
N GLN A 51 6.85 6.09 5.59
CA GLN A 51 7.43 7.39 5.88
C GLN A 51 8.69 7.58 5.02
N PRO A 52 8.86 8.72 4.31
CA PRO A 52 10.09 9.01 3.57
C PRO A 52 11.28 9.11 4.52
N ILE A 53 12.34 8.34 4.25
CA ILE A 53 13.56 8.39 5.07
C ILE A 53 14.31 9.67 4.73
N THR A 54 14.44 10.56 5.71
CA THR A 54 15.28 11.77 5.63
C THR A 54 16.67 11.54 6.20
N GLY A 55 16.82 10.59 7.12
CA GLY A 55 18.12 10.21 7.67
C GLY A 55 18.13 8.85 8.36
N VAL A 56 19.34 8.29 8.52
CA VAL A 56 19.58 7.07 9.30
C VAL A 56 20.74 7.33 10.23
N ALA A 57 20.45 7.52 11.52
CA ALA A 57 21.47 7.75 12.53
C ALA A 57 22.07 6.44 13.06
N ALA A 58 21.34 5.33 12.97
CA ALA A 58 21.88 4.00 13.22
C ALA A 58 21.24 2.97 12.29
N TRP A 59 22.06 2.34 11.46
CA TRP A 59 21.60 1.34 10.52
C TRP A 59 21.20 0.03 11.23
N PRO A 60 20.16 -0.69 10.73
CA PRO A 60 19.74 -1.96 11.29
C PRO A 60 20.86 -3.01 11.33
N ARG A 61 21.12 -3.57 12.52
CA ARG A 61 22.03 -4.70 12.73
C ARG A 61 21.42 -5.71 13.72
N VAL A 62 21.48 -6.99 13.42
CA VAL A 62 21.04 -8.08 14.31
C VAL A 62 21.75 -7.98 15.67
N GLY A 63 20.98 -8.10 16.76
CA GLY A 63 21.44 -7.89 18.13
C GLY A 63 21.55 -6.42 18.56
N GLY A 64 21.52 -5.48 17.61
CA GLY A 64 21.50 -4.03 17.83
C GLY A 64 20.11 -3.44 17.74
N ALA A 65 20.04 -2.12 17.52
CA ALA A 65 18.82 -1.37 17.24
C ALA A 65 19.09 -0.42 16.07
N SER A 66 18.03 0.01 15.38
CA SER A 66 18.09 1.06 14.35
C SER A 66 17.56 2.39 14.88
N LEU A 67 17.98 3.49 14.25
CA LEU A 67 17.46 4.84 14.47
C LEU A 67 17.26 5.51 13.11
N VAL A 68 16.00 5.70 12.74
CA VAL A 68 15.57 6.31 11.48
C VAL A 68 14.93 7.65 11.73
N LEU A 69 15.10 8.58 10.80
CA LEU A 69 14.55 9.92 10.81
C LEU A 69 13.66 10.11 9.57
N PHE A 70 12.53 10.77 9.76
CA PHE A 70 11.55 11.08 8.73
C PHE A 70 10.76 12.34 9.15
N ASP A 71 10.26 13.09 8.18
CA ASP A 71 9.48 14.30 8.46
C ASP A 71 8.11 13.94 9.06
N GLU A 72 7.58 14.81 9.91
CA GLU A 72 6.24 14.66 10.46
C GLU A 72 5.18 14.78 9.35
N PRO A 73 4.26 13.82 9.24
CA PRO A 73 3.17 13.93 8.26
C PRO A 73 2.32 15.19 8.50
N GLY A 74 2.47 16.17 7.61
CA GLY A 74 1.72 17.44 7.66
C GLY A 74 2.53 18.66 8.10
N ASP A 75 3.74 18.47 8.62
CA ASP A 75 4.68 19.55 8.95
C ASP A 75 6.12 19.14 8.60
N PRO A 76 6.61 19.48 7.39
CA PRO A 76 7.93 19.06 6.93
C PRO A 76 9.08 19.76 7.67
N ASP A 77 8.81 20.78 8.48
CA ASP A 77 9.82 21.45 9.30
C ASP A 77 10.04 20.75 10.66
N LEU A 78 9.22 19.74 10.98
CA LEU A 78 9.34 18.92 12.19
C LEU A 78 9.87 17.52 11.86
N GLU A 79 11.06 17.22 12.35
CA GLU A 79 11.68 15.90 12.19
C GLU A 79 11.23 14.93 13.27
N HIS A 80 10.69 13.78 12.85
CA HIS A 80 10.38 12.66 13.72
C HIS A 80 11.51 11.62 13.66
N TRP A 81 11.75 10.94 14.78
CA TRP A 81 12.71 9.83 14.83
C TRP A 81 12.07 8.60 15.44
N HIS A 82 12.47 7.42 14.95
CA HIS A 82 12.07 6.14 15.52
C HIS A 82 13.27 5.27 15.85
N LYS A 83 13.34 4.84 17.11
CA LYS A 83 14.31 3.87 17.59
C LYS A 83 13.66 2.50 17.75
N SER A 84 14.20 1.49 17.10
CA SER A 84 13.70 0.11 17.24
C SER A 84 14.09 -0.50 18.58
N GLY A 85 13.41 -1.59 18.95
CA GLY A 85 13.94 -2.55 19.93
C GLY A 85 15.12 -3.36 19.37
N THR A 86 15.58 -4.35 20.13
CA THR A 86 16.62 -5.28 19.66
C THR A 86 16.15 -6.03 18.41
N ILE A 87 16.96 -5.94 17.36
CA ILE A 87 16.72 -6.59 16.07
C ILE A 87 17.07 -8.07 16.20
N LEU A 88 16.10 -8.92 15.85
CA LEU A 88 16.20 -10.37 15.94
C LEU A 88 16.56 -11.00 14.60
N ALA A 89 16.10 -10.42 13.49
CA ALA A 89 16.37 -10.90 12.14
C ALA A 89 16.21 -9.77 11.12
N ILE A 90 16.93 -9.88 9.99
CA ILE A 90 16.78 -9.02 8.82
C ILE A 90 16.63 -9.91 7.60
N THR A 91 15.47 -9.87 6.96
CA THR A 91 15.11 -10.77 5.85
C THR A 91 14.70 -9.96 4.62
N ARG A 92 15.23 -10.34 3.45
CA ARG A 92 14.85 -9.71 2.18
C ARG A 92 13.40 -10.03 1.85
N LEU A 93 12.63 -8.99 1.59
CA LEU A 93 11.28 -9.08 1.08
C LEU A 93 11.31 -9.08 -0.46
N PRO A 94 10.28 -9.61 -1.12
CA PRO A 94 10.07 -9.31 -2.53
C PRO A 94 10.00 -7.79 -2.72
N ALA A 95 10.40 -7.33 -3.92
CA ALA A 95 10.19 -5.94 -4.31
C ALA A 95 8.72 -5.56 -4.05
N ALA A 96 8.48 -4.32 -3.63
CA ALA A 96 7.11 -3.83 -3.50
C ALA A 96 6.39 -4.09 -4.84
N ASP A 97 5.21 -4.72 -4.77
CA ASP A 97 4.39 -4.84 -5.96
C ASP A 97 4.01 -3.40 -6.36
N PRO A 98 4.30 -2.93 -7.58
CA PRO A 98 3.86 -1.60 -8.01
C PRO A 98 2.32 -1.45 -7.99
N ALA A 99 1.58 -2.56 -7.83
CA ALA A 99 0.14 -2.58 -7.57
C ALA A 99 -0.25 -2.65 -6.08
N ASP A 100 0.70 -2.63 -5.13
CA ASP A 100 0.43 -2.58 -3.69
C ASP A 100 0.11 -1.14 -3.26
N PRO A 101 -1.15 -0.84 -2.87
CA PRO A 101 -1.56 0.50 -2.46
C PRO A 101 -0.86 0.97 -1.17
N SER A 102 -0.12 0.10 -0.47
CA SER A 102 0.69 0.49 0.68
C SER A 102 2.00 1.19 0.31
N ALA A 103 2.37 1.33 -0.97
CA ALA A 103 3.64 1.92 -1.40
C ALA A 103 3.57 3.44 -1.68
N ALA A 104 2.37 3.97 -1.88
CA ALA A 104 2.13 5.41 -1.84
C ALA A 104 1.64 5.76 -0.43
N GLY A 105 2.03 6.92 0.10
CA GLY A 105 1.42 7.49 1.31
C GLY A 105 -0.06 7.75 1.06
N ALA A 106 -0.87 6.70 1.12
CA ALA A 106 -2.30 6.73 0.92
C ALA A 106 -2.90 7.24 2.21
N LEU A 107 -3.49 8.44 2.15
CA LEU A 107 -4.44 8.86 3.15
C LEU A 107 -5.42 7.69 3.38
N PRO A 108 -5.77 7.39 4.64
CA PRO A 108 -6.68 6.29 4.93
C PRO A 108 -7.97 6.49 4.12
N LEU A 109 -8.42 5.44 3.44
CA LEU A 109 -9.71 5.47 2.77
C LEU A 109 -10.79 5.75 3.82
N VAL A 110 -11.49 6.87 3.67
CA VAL A 110 -12.60 7.26 4.54
C VAL A 110 -13.92 6.93 3.86
N ASN A 111 -14.98 6.75 4.65
CA ASN A 111 -16.32 6.43 4.16
C ASN A 111 -16.38 5.11 3.36
N VAL A 112 -15.56 4.14 3.77
CA VAL A 112 -15.61 2.76 3.28
C VAL A 112 -16.55 1.96 4.18
N HIS A 113 -17.36 1.09 3.57
CA HIS A 113 -18.26 0.18 4.27
C HIS A 113 -17.47 -0.89 5.06
N ASP A 114 -18.09 -1.61 5.98
CA ASP A 114 -17.41 -2.66 6.75
C ASP A 114 -17.02 -3.84 5.82
N PRO A 115 -15.84 -4.47 5.98
CA PRO A 115 -15.42 -5.60 5.14
C PRO A 115 -16.45 -6.75 5.10
N SER A 116 -17.17 -6.99 6.20
CA SER A 116 -18.20 -8.03 6.28
C SER A 116 -19.36 -7.77 5.31
N GLU A 117 -19.65 -6.50 4.99
CA GLU A 117 -20.71 -6.15 4.05
C GLU A 117 -20.40 -6.59 2.63
N CYS A 118 -19.12 -6.87 2.30
CA CYS A 118 -18.70 -7.41 1.01
C CYS A 118 -18.10 -8.82 1.05
N ALA A 119 -18.23 -9.51 2.19
CA ALA A 119 -17.75 -10.87 2.32
C ALA A 119 -18.39 -11.79 1.25
N GLY A 120 -17.54 -12.57 0.56
CA GLY A 120 -17.99 -13.55 -0.43
C GLY A 120 -18.38 -12.99 -1.80
N ARG A 121 -18.20 -11.68 -2.06
CA ARG A 121 -18.33 -11.10 -3.41
C ARG A 121 -17.06 -10.35 -3.81
N GLY A 122 -16.90 -10.10 -5.11
CA GLY A 122 -15.88 -9.17 -5.62
C GLY A 122 -16.07 -7.78 -5.02
N CYS A 123 -14.98 -7.16 -4.60
CA CYS A 123 -14.94 -5.79 -4.08
C CYS A 123 -13.59 -5.18 -4.39
N VAL A 124 -13.58 -4.07 -5.12
CA VAL A 124 -12.37 -3.38 -5.57
C VAL A 124 -11.38 -3.01 -4.46
N ILE A 125 -11.86 -2.80 -3.22
CA ILE A 125 -11.03 -2.46 -2.05
C ILE A 125 -10.66 -3.71 -1.24
N HIS A 126 -11.65 -4.47 -0.76
CA HIS A 126 -11.41 -5.55 0.20
C HIS A 126 -11.14 -6.92 -0.45
N HIS A 127 -11.76 -7.20 -1.60
CA HIS A 127 -11.72 -8.50 -2.28
C HIS A 127 -11.55 -8.36 -3.79
N PRO A 128 -10.46 -7.72 -4.28
CA PRO A 128 -10.29 -7.46 -5.70
C PRO A 128 -10.09 -8.76 -6.46
N SER A 129 -10.86 -8.97 -7.52
CA SER A 129 -10.75 -10.15 -8.38
C SER A 129 -9.49 -10.10 -9.26
N GLN A 130 -9.08 -11.25 -9.78
CA GLN A 130 -7.91 -11.36 -10.65
C GLN A 130 -8.24 -11.03 -12.11
N HIS A 131 -8.61 -9.78 -12.38
CA HIS A 131 -8.78 -9.27 -13.74
C HIS A 131 -7.51 -8.57 -14.25
N HIS A 132 -7.25 -8.55 -15.56
CA HIS A 132 -6.00 -8.00 -16.11
C HIS A 132 -5.84 -6.49 -15.90
N MET A 133 -6.95 -5.77 -15.67
CA MET A 133 -6.96 -4.34 -15.35
C MET A 133 -6.62 -4.04 -13.88
N ARG A 134 -6.43 -5.07 -13.03
CA ARG A 134 -6.24 -4.88 -11.57
C ARG A 134 -5.02 -4.03 -11.22
N THR A 135 -4.01 -4.03 -12.09
CA THR A 135 -2.78 -3.26 -11.89
C THR A 135 -2.86 -1.84 -12.46
N TRP A 136 -3.96 -1.49 -13.12
CA TRP A 136 -4.16 -0.14 -13.62
C TRP A 136 -4.49 0.82 -12.48
N PRO A 137 -4.07 2.10 -12.57
CA PRO A 137 -4.41 3.12 -11.59
C PRO A 137 -5.90 3.15 -11.30
N LEU A 138 -6.25 3.09 -10.01
CA LEU A 138 -7.63 3.16 -9.54
C LEU A 138 -8.04 4.63 -9.36
N ASN A 139 -9.23 4.98 -9.84
CA ASN A 139 -9.80 6.32 -9.76
C ASN A 139 -11.22 6.26 -9.21
N TRP A 140 -11.54 7.13 -8.25
CA TRP A 140 -12.89 7.28 -7.72
C TRP A 140 -13.62 8.42 -8.45
N ARG A 141 -14.77 8.10 -9.05
CA ARG A 141 -15.64 9.05 -9.75
C ARG A 141 -16.79 9.49 -8.86
N ALA A 142 -16.53 10.48 -8.01
CA ALA A 142 -17.55 11.06 -7.14
C ALA A 142 -18.70 11.74 -7.91
N ASP A 143 -18.46 12.13 -9.17
CA ASP A 143 -19.41 12.81 -10.05
C ASP A 143 -20.48 11.87 -10.63
N LEU A 144 -20.23 10.57 -10.67
CA LEU A 144 -21.19 9.57 -11.15
C LEU A 144 -22.11 9.13 -10.01
N GLY A 145 -23.14 9.90 -9.65
CA GLY A 145 -23.96 9.60 -8.46
C GLY A 145 -24.43 8.13 -8.39
N PRO A 146 -24.15 7.36 -7.32
CA PRO A 146 -23.57 7.66 -5.99
C PRO A 146 -22.06 7.36 -5.82
N GLY A 147 -21.34 7.42 -6.92
CA GLY A 147 -19.93 7.15 -7.09
C GLY A 147 -19.66 5.82 -7.78
N ALA A 148 -18.55 5.75 -8.52
CA ALA A 148 -18.10 4.54 -9.19
C ALA A 148 -16.56 4.46 -9.19
N MET A 149 -16.04 3.24 -9.23
CA MET A 149 -14.60 3.01 -9.34
C MET A 149 -14.22 2.71 -10.79
N GLU A 150 -13.18 3.38 -11.26
CA GLU A 150 -12.62 3.20 -12.60
C GLU A 150 -11.15 2.78 -12.54
N ARG A 151 -10.71 2.02 -13.53
CA ARG A 151 -9.33 1.72 -13.85
C ARG A 151 -8.88 2.56 -15.02
N ILE A 152 -7.78 3.30 -14.88
CA ILE A 152 -7.23 4.13 -15.95
C ILE A 152 -6.26 3.30 -16.78
N CYS A 153 -6.58 3.03 -18.04
CA CYS A 153 -5.71 2.23 -18.90
C CYS A 153 -4.41 2.97 -19.27
N PRO A 154 -3.41 2.28 -19.86
CA PRO A 154 -2.16 2.91 -20.32
C PRO A 154 -2.35 4.08 -21.31
N HIS A 155 -3.50 4.18 -21.98
CA HIS A 155 -3.83 5.27 -22.90
C HIS A 155 -4.53 6.46 -22.21
N GLY A 156 -4.74 6.39 -20.89
CA GLY A 156 -5.35 7.45 -20.09
C GLY A 156 -6.88 7.44 -20.07
N ILE A 157 -7.52 6.37 -20.55
CA ILE A 157 -8.99 6.23 -20.60
C ILE A 157 -9.48 5.50 -19.35
N GLY A 158 -10.55 6.03 -18.73
CA GLY A 158 -11.21 5.39 -17.59
C GLY A 158 -12.15 4.27 -18.03
N HIS A 159 -11.97 3.09 -17.45
CA HIS A 159 -12.82 1.92 -17.62
C HIS A 159 -13.47 1.54 -16.28
N PRO A 160 -14.75 1.16 -16.23
CA PRO A 160 -15.36 0.66 -15.01
C PRO A 160 -14.58 -0.51 -14.43
N ASP A 161 -14.26 -0.45 -13.14
CA ASP A 161 -13.64 -1.58 -12.45
C ASP A 161 -14.62 -2.77 -12.44
N PRO A 162 -14.21 -4.00 -12.81
CA PRO A 162 -15.12 -5.14 -12.89
C PRO A 162 -15.80 -5.51 -11.57
N ASP A 163 -15.12 -5.33 -10.44
CA ASP A 163 -15.68 -5.67 -9.13
C ASP A 163 -16.72 -4.64 -8.68
N ASP A 164 -16.44 -3.35 -8.88
CA ASP A 164 -17.43 -2.29 -8.64
C ASP A 164 -18.61 -2.41 -9.60
N LEU A 165 -18.34 -2.65 -10.89
CA LEU A 165 -19.39 -2.80 -11.91
C LEU A 165 -20.32 -3.96 -11.60
N ALA A 166 -19.79 -5.11 -11.18
CA ALA A 166 -20.61 -6.26 -10.78
C ALA A 166 -21.57 -5.90 -9.63
N TRP A 167 -21.08 -5.14 -8.64
CA TRP A 167 -21.93 -4.63 -7.56
C TRP A 167 -22.95 -3.60 -8.06
N GLN A 168 -22.56 -2.60 -8.86
CA GLN A 168 -23.47 -1.59 -9.43
C GLN A 168 -24.62 -2.25 -10.21
N VAL A 169 -24.30 -3.24 -11.04
CA VAL A 169 -25.29 -4.03 -11.80
C VAL A 169 -26.23 -4.78 -10.85
N SER A 170 -25.72 -5.37 -9.76
CA SER A 170 -26.55 -6.01 -8.73
C SER A 170 -27.53 -5.03 -8.05
N GLN A 171 -27.19 -3.74 -8.02
CA GLN A 171 -28.04 -2.66 -7.51
C GLN A 171 -28.96 -2.07 -8.59
N GLY A 172 -29.06 -2.70 -9.77
CA GLY A 172 -29.90 -2.23 -10.88
C GLY A 172 -29.28 -1.10 -11.72
N ARG A 173 -27.99 -0.81 -11.55
CA ARG A 173 -27.29 0.28 -12.27
C ARG A 173 -26.49 -0.23 -13.46
N THR A 174 -27.19 -0.84 -14.41
CA THR A 174 -26.56 -1.39 -15.63
C THR A 174 -25.85 -0.32 -16.48
N HIS A 175 -26.27 0.94 -16.38
CA HIS A 175 -25.62 2.05 -17.08
C HIS A 175 -24.18 2.33 -16.62
N ALA A 176 -23.77 1.86 -15.44
CA ALA A 176 -22.39 2.00 -14.95
C ALA A 176 -21.37 1.28 -15.86
N GLY A 177 -21.82 0.32 -16.68
CA GLY A 177 -20.96 -0.34 -17.67
C GLY A 177 -20.79 0.45 -18.97
N VAL A 178 -21.57 1.50 -19.19
CA VAL A 178 -21.49 2.31 -20.42
C VAL A 178 -20.34 3.31 -20.26
N HIS A 179 -19.29 3.12 -21.06
CA HIS A 179 -18.09 3.95 -21.01
C HIS A 179 -17.47 4.09 -22.40
N GLY A 180 -16.64 5.12 -22.57
CA GLY A 180 -15.76 5.22 -23.74
C GLY A 180 -14.72 4.12 -23.68
N CYS A 181 -14.59 3.33 -24.74
CA CYS A 181 -13.66 2.21 -24.79
C CYS A 181 -12.83 2.25 -26.08
N ASP A 182 -11.53 2.06 -25.93
CA ASP A 182 -10.55 1.93 -27.01
C ASP A 182 -10.18 0.46 -27.32
N GLY A 183 -10.84 -0.49 -26.65
CA GLY A 183 -10.65 -1.93 -26.80
C GLY A 183 -9.70 -2.57 -25.77
N CYS A 184 -9.01 -1.80 -24.93
CA CYS A 184 -8.03 -2.37 -23.99
C CYS A 184 -8.67 -3.10 -22.79
N CYS A 185 -9.98 -2.92 -22.57
CA CYS A 185 -10.71 -3.62 -21.52
C CYS A 185 -10.93 -5.11 -21.79
N ALA A 186 -10.65 -5.59 -23.00
CA ALA A 186 -10.61 -7.02 -23.29
C ALA A 186 -9.29 -7.62 -22.78
N PRO A 187 -9.29 -8.85 -22.22
CA PRO A 187 -8.05 -9.54 -21.88
C PRO A 187 -7.16 -9.70 -23.12
N PRO A 188 -5.83 -9.56 -23.00
CA PRO A 188 -4.93 -9.86 -24.10
C PRO A 188 -5.11 -11.32 -24.53
N THR A 189 -5.30 -11.54 -25.84
CA THR A 189 -5.39 -12.86 -26.47
C THR A 189 -4.06 -13.58 -26.47
#